data_AF-A0A538M9L5-F1
#
_entry.id   AF-A0A538M9L5-F1
#
_cell.length_a   1.000
_cell.length_b   1.000
_cell.length_c   1.000
_cell.angle_alpha   90.00
_cell.angle_beta   90.00
_cell.angle_gamma   90.00
#
_symmetry.space_group_name_H-M   'P 1'
#
loop_
_entity.id
_entity.type
_entity.pdbx_description
1 polymer ?
#
loop_
_entity_poly.entity_id
_entity_poly.type
_entity_poly.pdbx_seq_one_letter_code
_entity_poly.pdbx_strand_id
1 'polypeptide(L)'
;MNSIQTALSSARFNRIMLGLGVLVLAAGALTLILKIAGGNDNTDVNPSPGFVPTLPQKTTPLKNSQGITVRTFEQLDPQVKSNIRTFLATVVPRRNIGRSWAVVAPSVKAGYTYKKWTHADALPVNYYPVDNVDRINYYLDEATSNEILIEVGLSAPAKYAMRPTTFQLGLVPVGKGAKAKWLVNYFMPRWTPPIPVN
;
A
#
# COMPACT_ATOMS: atom_id res chain seq x y z
N MET A 1 -11.18 63.34 -38.84
CA MET A 1 -10.17 62.27 -38.72
C MET A 1 -9.91 62.05 -37.23
N ASN A 2 -10.08 60.81 -36.78
CA ASN A 2 -10.58 60.46 -35.44
C ASN A 2 -9.56 60.60 -34.30
N SER A 3 -9.71 61.64 -33.48
CA SER A 3 -8.93 61.90 -32.25
C SER A 3 -9.08 60.84 -31.16
N ILE A 4 -10.09 59.98 -31.25
CA ILE A 4 -10.33 58.84 -30.35
C ILE A 4 -9.41 57.65 -30.68
N GLN A 5 -9.00 57.50 -31.94
CA GLN A 5 -8.11 56.38 -32.36
C GLN A 5 -6.64 56.63 -32.00
N THR A 6 -6.21 57.89 -31.89
CA THR A 6 -4.83 58.26 -31.52
C THR A 6 -4.58 58.20 -30.00
N ALA A 7 -5.62 58.30 -29.17
CA ALA A 7 -5.51 58.17 -27.71
C ALA A 7 -5.24 56.72 -27.25
N LEU A 8 -5.71 55.74 -28.02
CA LEU A 8 -5.66 54.31 -27.68
C LEU A 8 -4.38 53.59 -28.13
N SER A 9 -3.49 54.23 -28.89
CA SER A 9 -2.27 53.60 -29.44
C SER A 9 -0.95 54.19 -28.92
N SER A 10 -0.97 55.00 -27.86
CA SER A 10 0.27 55.61 -27.32
C SER A 10 1.02 54.64 -26.39
N ALA A 11 2.36 54.60 -26.51
CA ALA A 11 3.22 53.75 -25.66
C ALA A 11 3.06 54.02 -24.15
N ARG A 12 2.66 55.24 -23.78
CA ARG A 12 2.36 55.62 -22.39
C ARG A 12 1.03 55.02 -21.91
N PHE A 13 0.00 55.00 -22.77
CA PHE A 13 -1.27 54.35 -22.47
C PHE A 13 -1.12 52.82 -22.33
N ASN A 14 -0.35 52.17 -23.21
CA ASN A 14 -0.04 50.74 -23.07
C ASN A 14 0.75 50.41 -21.78
N ARG A 15 1.68 51.28 -21.34
CA ARG A 15 2.38 51.09 -20.05
C ARG A 15 1.46 51.26 -18.84
N ILE A 16 0.52 52.21 -18.89
CA ILE A 16 -0.46 52.41 -17.82
C ILE A 16 -1.46 51.24 -17.79
N MET A 17 -1.93 50.77 -18.94
CA MET A 17 -2.80 49.59 -19.05
C MET A 17 -2.09 48.31 -18.58
N LEU A 18 -0.82 48.11 -18.92
CA LEU A 18 -0.01 47.02 -18.37
C LEU A 18 0.17 47.15 -16.84
N GLY A 19 0.44 48.36 -16.34
CA GLY A 19 0.59 48.61 -14.90
C GLY A 19 -0.70 48.32 -14.12
N LEU A 20 -1.85 48.77 -14.63
CA LEU A 20 -3.16 48.48 -14.05
C LEU A 20 -3.50 46.98 -14.14
N GLY A 21 -3.20 46.34 -15.27
CA GLY A 21 -3.37 44.91 -15.45
C GLY A 21 -2.56 44.08 -14.45
N VAL A 22 -1.29 44.41 -14.24
CA VAL A 22 -0.43 43.75 -13.24
C VAL A 22 -0.95 43.96 -11.82
N LEU A 23 -1.44 45.16 -11.48
CA LEU A 23 -2.01 45.44 -10.17
C LEU A 23 -3.28 44.62 -9.90
N VAL A 24 -4.20 44.54 -10.87
CA VAL A 24 -5.43 43.74 -10.74
C VAL A 24 -5.10 42.25 -10.63
N LEU A 25 -4.14 41.76 -11.40
CA LEU A 25 -3.71 40.36 -11.37
C LEU A 25 -3.00 40.02 -10.05
N ALA A 26 -2.16 40.92 -9.52
CA ALA A 26 -1.51 40.76 -8.22
C ALA A 26 -2.54 40.77 -7.07
N ALA A 27 -3.52 41.66 -7.10
CA ALA A 27 -4.61 41.67 -6.12
C ALA A 27 -5.46 40.39 -6.22
N GLY A 28 -5.81 39.95 -7.43
CA GLY A 28 -6.51 38.69 -7.68
C GLY A 28 -5.72 37.47 -7.16
N ALA A 29 -4.44 37.38 -7.49
CA ALA A 29 -3.56 36.31 -7.02
C ALA A 29 -3.41 36.33 -5.49
N LEU A 30 -3.27 37.51 -4.87
CA LEU A 30 -3.18 37.63 -3.41
C LEU A 30 -4.48 37.18 -2.73
N THR A 31 -5.65 37.58 -3.26
CA THR A 31 -6.94 37.12 -2.72
C THR A 31 -7.15 35.62 -2.90
N LEU A 32 -6.70 35.05 -4.03
CA LEU A 32 -6.76 33.61 -4.29
C LEU A 32 -5.82 32.84 -3.35
N ILE A 33 -4.58 33.31 -3.15
CA ILE A 33 -3.62 32.73 -2.20
C ILE A 33 -4.19 32.79 -0.78
N LEU A 34 -4.77 33.92 -0.37
CA LEU A 34 -5.38 34.05 0.96
C LEU A 34 -6.60 33.14 1.14
N LYS A 35 -7.39 32.88 0.09
CA LYS A 35 -8.53 31.93 0.14
C LYS A 35 -8.12 30.46 0.08
N ILE A 36 -7.03 30.12 -0.60
CA ILE A 36 -6.56 28.73 -0.72
C ILE A 36 -5.67 28.34 0.47
N ALA A 37 -4.85 29.26 0.97
CA ALA A 37 -4.01 29.03 2.16
C ALA A 37 -4.79 29.20 3.47
N GLY A 38 -5.78 30.09 3.50
CA GLY A 38 -6.74 30.20 4.59
C GLY A 38 -7.93 29.30 4.33
N GLY A 39 -7.81 28.01 4.67
CA GLY A 39 -8.93 27.07 4.61
C GLY A 39 -10.18 27.66 5.25
N ASN A 40 -11.29 27.67 4.50
CA ASN A 40 -12.57 28.28 4.91
C ASN A 40 -13.39 27.37 5.86
N ASP A 41 -12.74 26.42 6.51
CA ASP A 41 -13.39 25.57 7.48
C ASP A 41 -13.14 26.18 8.87
N ASN A 42 -14.13 26.95 9.35
CA ASN A 42 -14.20 27.41 10.75
C ASN A 42 -14.45 26.26 11.75
N THR A 43 -14.27 25.01 11.33
CA THR A 43 -14.21 23.88 12.23
C THR A 43 -12.80 23.82 12.78
N ASP A 44 -12.66 24.08 14.07
CA ASP A 44 -11.47 23.71 14.83
C ASP A 44 -10.98 22.32 14.36
N VAL A 45 -9.83 22.27 13.68
CA VAL A 45 -9.09 21.01 13.43
C VAL A 45 -8.47 20.46 14.72
N ASN A 46 -8.81 21.07 15.85
CA ASN A 46 -8.51 20.50 17.15
C ASN A 46 -9.23 19.16 17.27
N PRO A 47 -8.52 18.10 17.68
CA PRO A 47 -9.15 16.83 18.00
C PRO A 47 -10.30 17.06 18.98
N SER A 48 -11.41 16.34 18.80
CA SER A 48 -12.57 16.45 19.68
C SER A 48 -12.14 16.43 21.16
N PRO A 49 -12.71 17.28 22.02
CA PRO A 49 -12.43 17.24 23.45
C PRO A 49 -12.56 15.79 23.99
N GLY A 50 -11.47 15.24 24.53
CA GLY A 50 -11.39 13.83 24.94
C GLY A 50 -10.72 12.88 23.94
N PHE A 51 -10.24 13.38 22.79
CA PHE A 51 -9.37 12.61 21.91
C PHE A 51 -8.05 12.30 22.62
N VAL A 52 -7.88 11.03 22.97
CA VAL A 52 -6.60 10.50 23.44
C VAL A 52 -6.00 9.73 22.25
N PRO A 53 -4.92 10.21 21.62
CA PRO A 53 -4.28 9.46 20.55
C PRO A 53 -3.80 8.12 21.10
N THR A 54 -4.39 7.03 20.62
CA THR A 54 -3.84 5.70 20.85
C THR A 54 -2.59 5.55 19.99
N LEU A 55 -1.43 5.69 20.63
CA LEU A 55 -0.16 5.43 19.95
C LEU A 55 -0.15 3.98 19.43
N PRO A 56 0.41 3.74 18.23
CA PRO A 56 0.57 2.39 17.74
C PRO A 56 1.39 1.58 18.75
N GLN A 57 1.08 0.28 18.86
CA GLN A 57 1.84 -0.60 19.73
C GLN A 57 3.31 -0.58 19.31
N LYS A 58 4.20 -0.32 20.28
CA LYS A 58 5.63 -0.33 20.05
C LYS A 58 6.06 -1.70 19.51
N THR A 59 6.69 -1.70 18.34
CA THR A 59 7.28 -2.88 17.73
C THR A 59 8.70 -3.10 18.24
N THR A 60 9.12 -4.36 18.32
CA THR A 60 10.53 -4.74 18.52
C THR A 60 11.00 -5.59 17.35
N PRO A 61 12.31 -5.63 17.05
CA PRO A 61 12.84 -6.54 16.03
C PRO A 61 12.45 -7.99 16.33
N LEU A 62 11.95 -8.71 15.32
CA LEU A 62 11.57 -10.10 15.50
C LEU A 62 12.79 -10.94 15.84
N LYS A 63 12.64 -11.84 16.82
CA LYS A 63 13.60 -12.91 17.11
C LYS A 63 12.98 -14.25 16.78
N ASN A 64 13.76 -15.13 16.16
CA ASN A 64 13.35 -16.50 15.89
C ASN A 64 13.42 -17.37 17.17
N SER A 65 13.07 -18.66 17.07
CA SER A 65 13.05 -19.59 18.21
C SER A 65 14.42 -19.81 18.84
N GLN A 66 15.51 -19.43 18.17
CA GLN A 66 16.89 -19.50 18.66
C GLN A 66 17.36 -18.17 19.29
N GLY A 67 16.49 -17.15 19.35
CA GLY A 67 16.81 -15.83 19.89
C GLY A 67 17.58 -14.92 18.93
N ILE A 68 17.76 -15.34 17.67
CA ILE A 68 18.45 -14.56 16.64
C ILE A 68 17.48 -13.52 16.06
N THR A 69 17.93 -12.26 15.97
CA THR A 69 17.17 -11.23 15.28
C THR A 69 17.06 -11.56 13.80
N VAL A 70 15.82 -11.65 13.30
CA VAL A 70 15.53 -11.97 11.90
C VAL A 70 15.85 -10.76 11.03
N ARG A 71 16.72 -10.95 10.04
CA ARG A 71 17.12 -9.96 9.04
C ARG A 71 16.97 -10.46 7.61
N THR A 72 16.85 -11.78 7.42
CA THR A 72 16.62 -12.39 6.12
C THR A 72 15.50 -13.41 6.20
N PHE A 73 14.89 -13.73 5.06
CA PHE A 73 13.85 -14.75 4.97
C PHE A 73 14.32 -16.09 5.56
N GLU A 74 15.59 -16.46 5.37
CA GLU A 74 16.08 -17.75 5.84
C GLU A 74 16.17 -17.90 7.35
N GLN A 75 16.29 -16.79 8.06
CA GLN A 75 16.34 -16.74 9.51
C GLN A 75 14.96 -16.88 10.16
N LEU A 76 13.87 -16.84 9.38
CA LEU A 76 12.52 -17.12 9.87
C LEU A 76 12.39 -18.56 10.36
N ASP A 77 11.58 -18.74 11.40
CA ASP A 77 11.28 -20.06 11.92
C ASP A 77 10.70 -20.98 10.83
N PRO A 78 11.06 -22.27 10.79
CA PRO A 78 10.59 -23.20 9.76
C PRO A 78 9.07 -23.23 9.59
N GLN A 79 8.32 -23.08 10.69
CA GLN A 79 6.86 -23.05 10.65
C GLN A 79 6.33 -21.82 9.90
N VAL A 80 6.98 -20.66 10.02
CA VAL A 80 6.60 -19.44 9.31
C VAL A 80 6.80 -19.65 7.81
N LYS A 81 7.98 -20.16 7.41
CA LYS A 81 8.27 -20.49 6.00
C LYS A 81 7.30 -21.53 5.44
N SER A 82 6.90 -22.52 6.23
CA SER A 82 5.90 -23.53 5.86
C SER A 82 4.50 -22.94 5.64
N ASN A 83 4.08 -21.99 6.49
CA ASN A 83 2.80 -21.29 6.32
C ASN A 83 2.78 -20.49 5.01
N ILE A 84 3.86 -19.77 4.72
CA ILE A 84 4.03 -18.98 3.48
C ILE A 84 3.96 -19.89 2.25
N ARG A 85 4.73 -20.98 2.24
CA ARG A 85 4.72 -21.96 1.14
C ARG A 85 3.33 -22.59 0.95
N THR A 86 2.66 -22.94 2.04
CA THR A 86 1.30 -23.50 1.98
C THR A 86 0.34 -22.50 1.35
N PHE A 87 0.40 -21.23 1.73
CA PHE A 87 -0.43 -20.17 1.15
C PHE A 87 -0.20 -20.02 -0.36
N LEU A 88 1.07 -19.88 -0.77
CA LEU A 88 1.47 -19.71 -2.18
C LEU A 88 1.21 -20.96 -3.04
N ALA A 89 1.26 -22.16 -2.47
CA ALA A 89 1.00 -23.40 -3.19
C ALA A 89 -0.50 -23.70 -3.35
N THR A 90 -1.36 -23.05 -2.55
CA THR A 90 -2.77 -23.44 -2.44
C THR A 90 -3.73 -22.36 -2.90
N VAL A 91 -4.05 -21.39 -2.04
CA VAL A 91 -5.09 -20.40 -2.32
C VAL A 91 -4.72 -19.45 -3.45
N VAL A 92 -3.45 -19.07 -3.57
CA VAL A 92 -2.98 -18.18 -4.64
C VAL A 92 -3.20 -18.77 -6.04
N PRO A 93 -2.78 -20.03 -6.34
CA PRO A 93 -3.05 -20.69 -7.61
C PRO A 93 -4.42 -21.39 -7.67
N ARG A 94 -5.27 -21.23 -6.64
CA ARG A 94 -6.59 -21.89 -6.51
C ARG A 94 -6.53 -23.43 -6.56
N ARG A 95 -5.52 -24.01 -5.91
CA ARG A 95 -5.32 -25.46 -5.78
C ARG A 95 -5.48 -25.88 -4.33
N ASN A 96 -6.25 -26.94 -4.05
CA ASN A 96 -6.40 -27.49 -2.69
C ASN A 96 -6.63 -26.39 -1.62
N ILE A 97 -7.57 -25.48 -1.93
CA ILE A 97 -7.71 -24.18 -1.26
C ILE A 97 -7.98 -24.34 0.23
N GLY A 98 -8.67 -25.40 0.65
CA GLY A 98 -8.93 -25.67 2.06
C GLY A 98 -7.67 -25.73 2.94
N ARG A 99 -6.53 -26.18 2.40
CA ARG A 99 -5.26 -26.20 3.16
C ARG A 99 -4.78 -24.81 3.56
N SER A 100 -5.13 -23.77 2.80
CA SER A 100 -4.78 -22.39 3.16
C SER A 100 -5.52 -21.88 4.40
N TRP A 101 -6.65 -22.51 4.77
CA TRP A 101 -7.49 -22.04 5.88
C TRP A 101 -6.73 -22.00 7.20
N ALA A 102 -5.75 -22.87 7.43
CA ALA A 102 -4.97 -22.88 8.66
C ALA A 102 -3.84 -21.83 8.68
N VAL A 103 -3.46 -21.28 7.53
CA VAL A 103 -2.26 -20.43 7.38
C VAL A 103 -2.56 -18.96 7.07
N VAL A 104 -3.83 -18.62 6.79
CA VAL A 104 -4.27 -17.22 6.66
C VAL A 104 -4.84 -16.69 7.97
N ALA A 105 -4.69 -15.39 8.21
CA ALA A 105 -5.15 -14.72 9.42
C ALA A 105 -6.70 -14.64 9.46
N PRO A 106 -7.31 -14.50 10.66
CA PRO A 106 -8.75 -14.31 10.78
C PRO A 106 -9.30 -13.13 9.97
N SER A 107 -8.52 -12.04 9.85
CA SER A 107 -8.88 -10.85 9.05
C SER A 107 -9.14 -11.19 7.58
N VAL A 108 -8.35 -12.10 6.99
CA VAL A 108 -8.51 -12.53 5.59
C VAL A 108 -9.75 -13.42 5.42
N LYS A 109 -10.14 -14.15 6.47
CA LYS A 109 -11.30 -15.06 6.45
C LYS A 109 -12.59 -14.35 6.84
N ALA A 110 -12.54 -13.08 7.23
CA ALA A 110 -13.71 -12.36 7.69
C ALA A 110 -14.85 -12.44 6.65
N GLY A 111 -16.02 -12.92 7.07
CA GLY A 111 -17.17 -13.14 6.18
C GLY A 111 -17.18 -14.46 5.40
N TYR A 112 -16.14 -15.30 5.50
CA TYR A 112 -16.08 -16.61 4.85
C TYR A 112 -16.31 -17.73 5.85
N THR A 113 -17.08 -18.74 5.43
CA THR A 113 -17.06 -20.06 6.08
C THR A 113 -16.01 -20.93 5.42
N TYR A 114 -15.53 -21.97 6.11
CA TYR A 114 -14.60 -22.93 5.52
C TYR A 114 -15.13 -23.51 4.19
N LYS A 115 -16.42 -23.87 4.14
CA LYS A 115 -17.07 -24.38 2.93
C LYS A 115 -17.02 -23.35 1.78
N LYS A 116 -17.42 -22.10 2.03
CA LYS A 116 -17.34 -21.03 1.01
C LYS A 116 -15.91 -20.78 0.54
N TRP A 117 -14.96 -20.84 1.47
CA TRP A 117 -13.55 -20.68 1.18
C TRP A 117 -13.02 -21.79 0.26
N THR A 118 -13.38 -23.05 0.53
CA THR A 118 -12.94 -24.18 -0.28
C THR A 118 -13.54 -24.21 -1.69
N HIS A 119 -14.73 -23.65 -1.88
CA HIS A 119 -15.39 -23.55 -3.20
C HIS A 119 -14.85 -22.41 -4.07
N ALA A 120 -14.10 -21.47 -3.48
CA ALA A 120 -13.43 -20.37 -4.19
C ALA A 120 -14.33 -19.30 -4.83
N ASP A 121 -15.60 -19.21 -4.44
CA ASP A 121 -16.63 -18.43 -5.13
C ASP A 121 -16.48 -16.89 -5.05
N ALA A 122 -15.50 -16.37 -4.32
CA ALA A 122 -15.00 -14.98 -4.38
C ALA A 122 -13.88 -14.79 -3.34
N LEU A 123 -12.71 -15.40 -3.49
CA LEU A 123 -11.69 -15.29 -2.43
C LEU A 123 -11.08 -13.89 -2.35
N PRO A 124 -10.81 -13.37 -1.14
CA PRO A 124 -10.11 -12.10 -0.91
C PRO A 124 -8.59 -12.24 -1.09
N VAL A 125 -8.19 -13.07 -2.06
CA VAL A 125 -6.79 -13.38 -2.37
C VAL A 125 -6.61 -13.27 -3.88
N ASN A 126 -5.69 -12.39 -4.26
CA ASN A 126 -5.32 -12.18 -5.66
C ASN A 126 -4.88 -13.51 -6.28
N TYR A 127 -5.53 -13.87 -7.38
CA TYR A 127 -5.17 -15.07 -8.12
C TYR A 127 -3.83 -14.88 -8.83
N TYR A 128 -2.95 -15.87 -8.72
CA TYR A 128 -1.78 -15.98 -9.57
C TYR A 128 -1.44 -17.47 -9.78
N PRO A 129 -1.37 -17.97 -11.02
CA PRO A 129 -1.07 -19.37 -11.29
C PRO A 129 0.42 -19.66 -11.08
N VAL A 130 0.86 -19.85 -9.85
CA VAL A 130 2.26 -20.12 -9.51
C VAL A 130 2.78 -21.38 -10.23
N ASP A 131 3.96 -21.27 -10.86
CA ASP A 131 4.63 -22.38 -11.55
C ASP A 131 5.24 -23.39 -10.59
N ASN A 132 6.27 -22.95 -9.85
CA ASN A 132 6.99 -23.77 -8.88
C ASN A 132 7.28 -22.99 -7.59
N VAL A 133 6.65 -23.39 -6.49
CA VAL A 133 6.80 -22.75 -5.18
C VAL A 133 8.19 -22.92 -4.55
N ASP A 134 8.93 -23.96 -4.96
CA ASP A 134 10.27 -24.24 -4.45
C ASP A 134 11.36 -23.41 -5.15
N ARG A 135 11.02 -22.71 -6.23
CA ARG A 135 11.93 -21.82 -6.98
C ARG A 135 11.62 -20.33 -6.80
N ILE A 136 10.80 -20.00 -5.80
CA ILE A 136 10.45 -18.61 -5.48
C ILE A 136 11.62 -17.93 -4.78
N ASN A 137 11.97 -16.73 -5.24
CA ASN A 137 12.89 -15.85 -4.52
C ASN A 137 12.09 -15.03 -3.49
N TYR A 138 12.58 -15.03 -2.26
CA TYR A 138 11.99 -14.33 -1.13
C TYR A 138 12.93 -13.22 -0.66
N TYR A 139 12.40 -12.01 -0.48
CA TYR A 139 13.12 -10.88 0.10
C TYR A 139 12.37 -10.41 1.34
N LEU A 140 13.08 -10.30 2.46
CA LEU A 140 12.48 -9.81 3.70
C LEU A 140 12.60 -8.29 3.73
N ASP A 141 11.46 -7.60 3.71
CA ASP A 141 11.41 -6.14 3.86
C ASP A 141 11.40 -5.76 5.33
N GLU A 142 10.56 -6.43 6.12
CA GLU A 142 10.35 -6.11 7.53
C GLU A 142 10.07 -7.37 8.36
N ALA A 143 10.63 -7.41 9.57
CA ALA A 143 10.33 -8.42 10.57
C ALA A 143 10.35 -7.81 11.97
N THR A 144 9.16 -7.58 12.51
CA THR A 144 8.95 -7.04 13.86
C THR A 144 8.11 -7.99 14.71
N SER A 145 7.91 -7.63 15.97
CA SER A 145 7.00 -8.33 16.87
C SER A 145 5.54 -8.35 16.40
N ASN A 146 5.16 -7.45 15.49
CA ASN A 146 3.77 -7.26 15.07
C ASN A 146 3.51 -7.67 13.62
N GLU A 147 4.53 -7.62 12.76
CA GLU A 147 4.38 -7.96 11.35
C GLU A 147 5.66 -8.54 10.75
N ILE A 148 5.46 -9.35 9.71
CA ILE A 148 6.51 -9.79 8.79
C ILE A 148 6.04 -9.39 7.39
N LEU A 149 6.84 -8.62 6.68
CA LEU A 149 6.59 -8.24 5.29
C LEU A 149 7.66 -8.83 4.39
N ILE A 150 7.23 -9.54 3.35
CA ILE A 150 8.09 -10.28 2.44
C ILE A 150 7.69 -9.95 1.01
N GLU A 151 8.67 -9.78 0.15
CA GLU A 151 8.45 -9.77 -1.29
C GLU A 151 8.71 -11.13 -1.89
N VAL A 152 7.81 -11.55 -2.77
CA VAL A 152 7.90 -12.84 -3.46
C VAL A 152 7.81 -12.61 -4.95
N GLY A 153 8.86 -13.02 -5.67
CA GLY A 153 8.86 -13.05 -7.13
C GLY A 153 8.14 -14.31 -7.61
N LEU A 154 6.98 -14.15 -8.24
CA LEU A 154 6.20 -15.27 -8.76
C LEU A 154 6.28 -15.30 -10.29
N SER A 155 6.41 -16.52 -10.82
CA SER A 155 6.30 -16.82 -12.24
C SER A 155 5.15 -17.77 -12.48
N ALA A 156 4.45 -17.59 -13.60
CA ALA A 156 3.41 -18.49 -14.05
C ALA A 156 3.95 -19.53 -15.04
N PRO A 157 3.35 -20.72 -15.14
CA PRO A 157 3.67 -21.67 -16.19
C PRO A 157 3.54 -21.01 -17.57
N ALA A 158 4.40 -21.39 -18.51
CA ALA A 158 4.47 -20.79 -19.85
C ALA A 158 3.12 -20.69 -20.57
N LYS A 159 2.23 -21.67 -20.36
CA LYS A 159 0.87 -21.70 -20.93
C LYS A 159 -0.03 -20.51 -20.57
N TYR A 160 0.26 -19.80 -19.48
CA TYR A 160 -0.52 -18.62 -19.07
C TYR A 160 -0.01 -17.32 -19.69
N ALA A 161 1.17 -17.32 -20.32
CA ALA A 161 1.79 -16.14 -20.94
C ALA A 161 1.83 -14.89 -20.03
N MET A 162 1.89 -15.07 -18.71
CA MET A 162 1.95 -13.98 -17.75
C MET A 162 3.40 -13.57 -17.48
N ARG A 163 3.64 -12.27 -17.32
CA ARG A 163 4.94 -11.77 -16.88
C ARG A 163 5.21 -12.19 -15.43
N PRO A 164 6.46 -12.52 -15.07
CA PRO A 164 6.85 -12.63 -13.67
C PRO A 164 6.45 -11.36 -12.92
N THR A 165 5.88 -11.51 -11.74
CA THR A 165 5.32 -10.40 -10.96
C THR A 165 5.78 -10.53 -9.52
N THR A 166 6.25 -9.42 -8.94
CA THR A 166 6.56 -9.34 -7.51
C THR A 166 5.30 -9.05 -6.73
N PHE A 167 5.08 -9.80 -5.66
CA PHE A 167 3.98 -9.58 -4.71
C PHE A 167 4.55 -9.24 -3.35
N GLN A 168 3.86 -8.38 -2.62
CA GLN A 168 4.05 -8.22 -1.19
C GLN A 168 3.16 -9.21 -0.44
N LEU A 169 3.74 -9.89 0.54
CA LEU A 169 3.11 -10.89 1.38
C LEU A 169 3.38 -10.52 2.84
N GLY A 170 2.30 -10.20 3.56
CA GLY A 170 2.34 -9.85 4.97
C GLY A 170 1.89 -11.00 5.86
N LEU A 171 2.49 -11.12 7.04
CA LEU A 171 2.05 -11.97 8.12
C LEU A 171 1.91 -11.19 9.42
N VAL A 172 0.95 -11.60 10.25
CA VAL A 172 0.74 -11.07 11.61
C VAL A 172 0.74 -12.22 12.62
N PRO A 173 1.15 -11.97 13.88
CA PRO A 173 1.06 -12.96 14.92
C PRO A 173 -0.39 -13.08 15.38
N VAL A 174 -0.92 -14.30 15.37
CA VAL A 174 -2.27 -14.63 15.83
C VAL A 174 -2.19 -15.55 17.03
N GLY A 175 -2.80 -15.14 18.14
CA GLY A 175 -2.70 -15.82 19.44
C GLY A 175 -1.85 -15.03 20.43
N LYS A 176 -1.38 -15.69 21.50
CA LYS A 176 -0.60 -15.05 22.56
C LYS A 176 0.58 -15.94 22.99
N GLY A 177 1.69 -15.29 23.37
CA GLY A 177 2.89 -15.94 23.90
C GLY A 177 3.46 -16.99 22.94
N ALA A 178 3.99 -18.09 23.50
CA ALA A 178 4.60 -19.18 22.73
C ALA A 178 3.63 -19.92 21.78
N LYS A 179 2.32 -19.69 21.90
CA LYS A 179 1.30 -20.29 21.01
C LYS A 179 0.93 -19.38 19.83
N ALA A 180 1.49 -18.17 19.76
CA ALA A 180 1.25 -17.28 18.64
C ALA A 180 1.74 -17.92 17.32
N LYS A 181 0.92 -17.82 16.28
CA LYS A 181 1.24 -18.30 14.94
C LYS A 181 1.30 -17.12 13.98
N TRP A 182 2.36 -17.06 13.19
CA TRP A 182 2.46 -16.13 12.07
C TRP A 182 1.57 -16.59 10.93
N LEU A 183 0.52 -15.84 10.65
CA LEU A 183 -0.47 -16.15 9.62
C LEU A 183 -0.54 -15.04 8.58
N VAL A 184 -0.75 -15.41 7.32
CA VAL A 184 -0.79 -14.47 6.20
C VAL A 184 -1.99 -13.55 6.32
N ASN A 185 -1.78 -12.24 6.37
CA ASN A 185 -2.85 -11.22 6.42
C ASN A 185 -2.93 -10.35 5.17
N TYR A 186 -1.90 -10.37 4.32
CA TYR A 186 -1.80 -9.48 3.18
C TYR A 186 -1.14 -10.19 1.99
N PHE A 187 -1.69 -10.01 0.80
CA PHE A 187 -1.11 -10.51 -0.45
C PHE A 187 -1.60 -9.67 -1.63
N MET A 188 -0.74 -8.81 -2.15
CA MET A 188 -1.04 -7.95 -3.31
C MET A 188 0.17 -7.80 -4.23
N PRO A 189 -0.03 -7.56 -5.54
CA PRO A 189 1.05 -7.18 -6.43
C PRO A 189 1.78 -5.96 -5.87
N ARG A 190 3.11 -5.98 -5.88
CA ARG A 190 3.89 -4.78 -5.57
C ARG A 190 3.62 -3.77 -6.67
N TRP A 191 3.01 -2.64 -6.33
CA TRP A 191 2.87 -1.54 -7.27
C TRP A 191 4.19 -0.78 -7.32
N THR A 192 4.76 -0.69 -8.51
CA THR A 192 5.88 0.22 -8.80
C THR A 192 5.33 1.29 -9.75
N PRO A 193 5.21 2.56 -9.34
CA PRO A 193 4.81 3.62 -10.24
C PRO A 193 5.75 3.63 -11.47
N PRO A 194 5.24 3.83 -12.69
CA PRO A 194 6.11 4.10 -13.82
C PRO A 194 6.93 5.35 -13.52
N ILE A 195 8.25 5.23 -13.57
CA ILE A 195 9.15 6.39 -13.52
C ILE A 195 8.92 7.15 -14.83
N PRO A 196 8.55 8.44 -14.81
CA PRO A 196 8.43 9.23 -16.02
C PRO A 196 9.74 9.14 -16.80
N VAL A 197 9.65 8.69 -18.05
CA VAL A 197 10.75 8.81 -18.99
C VAL A 197 10.74 10.27 -19.47
N ASN A 198 11.76 11.03 -19.08
CA ASN A 198 12.02 12.36 -19.63
C ASN A 198 12.65 12.24 -21.02
#